data_AF-A0A1G9PQD8-F1
#
_entry.id   AF-A0A1G9PQD8-F1
#
_cell.length_a   1.000
_cell.length_b   1.000
_cell.length_c   1.000
_cell.angle_alpha   90.00
_cell.angle_beta   90.00
_cell.angle_gamma   90.00
#
_symmetry.space_group_name_H-M   'P 1'
#
loop_
_entity.id
_entity.type
_entity.pdbx_description
1 polymer ?
#
loop_
_entity_poly.entity_id
_entity_poly.type
_entity_poly.pdbx_seq_one_letter_code
_entity_poly.pdbx_strand_id
1 'polypeptide(L)'
;MAEFPDERHLVVRARSHMAEWTNRARTAAYAELFEGDETLLTEEEVRLLDSLDSELERRGGDGVWGTDQYGIHTAGTSSSDISLGVVCVYHPQITKDSVLRGFDELDDETEERLNAALWRYSERVATLIEEDLGEFVRHTQT
;
A
#
# COMPACT_ATOMS: atom_id res chain seq x y z
N MET A 1 -14.99 -13.32 33.21
CA MET A 1 -15.26 -12.09 32.44
C MET A 1 -13.89 -11.66 31.95
N ALA A 2 -13.54 -11.96 30.71
CA ALA A 2 -12.21 -11.62 30.19
C ALA A 2 -12.15 -10.10 30.03
N GLU A 3 -11.20 -9.46 30.70
CA GLU A 3 -10.84 -8.07 30.41
C GLU A 3 -10.27 -8.07 28.98
N PHE A 4 -11.08 -7.68 28.01
CA PHE A 4 -10.56 -7.31 26.71
C PHE A 4 -9.52 -6.22 26.95
N PRO A 5 -8.26 -6.37 26.50
CA PRO A 5 -7.33 -5.26 26.57
C PRO A 5 -8.00 -4.06 25.89
N ASP A 6 -8.06 -2.93 26.58
CA ASP A 6 -8.70 -1.70 26.12
C ASP A 6 -8.35 -1.51 24.64
N GLU A 7 -9.34 -1.53 23.74
CA GLU A 7 -9.12 -1.58 22.29
C GLU A 7 -8.17 -0.46 21.83
N ARG A 8 -8.15 0.64 22.58
CA ARG A 8 -7.20 1.76 22.44
C ARG A 8 -5.75 1.34 22.61
N HIS A 9 -5.45 0.50 23.60
CA HIS A 9 -4.11 0.00 23.85
C HIS A 9 -3.67 -0.98 22.74
N LEU A 10 -4.60 -1.78 22.23
CA LEU A 10 -4.35 -2.66 21.08
C LEU A 10 -4.03 -1.84 19.81
N VAL A 11 -4.80 -0.78 19.53
CA VAL A 11 -4.55 0.14 18.41
C VAL A 11 -3.18 0.82 18.54
N VAL A 12 -2.81 1.29 19.74
CA VAL A 12 -1.50 1.92 19.96
C VAL A 12 -0.37 0.93 19.69
N ARG A 13 -0.49 -0.31 20.18
CA ARG A 13 0.53 -1.33 19.93
C ARG A 13 0.63 -1.69 18.45
N ALA A 14 -0.51 -1.90 17.77
CA ALA A 14 -0.54 -2.21 16.35
C ALA A 14 0.06 -1.06 15.50
N ARG A 15 -0.19 0.20 15.87
CA ARG A 15 0.42 1.36 15.21
C ARG A 15 1.94 1.36 15.29
N SER A 16 2.53 0.85 16.37
CA SER A 16 3.99 0.73 16.49
C SER A 16 4.60 -0.28 15.50
N HIS A 17 3.81 -1.24 14.99
CA HIS A 17 4.24 -2.23 14.01
C HIS A 17 3.93 -1.82 12.56
N MET A 18 3.06 -0.82 12.33
CA MET A 18 2.60 -0.43 10.99
C MET A 18 3.73 -0.14 10.00
N ALA A 19 4.82 0.50 10.44
CA ALA A 19 5.95 0.80 9.55
C ALA A 19 6.63 -0.48 9.04
N GLU A 20 6.80 -1.49 9.92
CA GLU A 20 7.38 -2.78 9.56
C GLU A 20 6.45 -3.57 8.64
N TRP A 21 5.16 -3.67 9.00
CA TRP A 21 4.16 -4.35 8.18
C TRP A 21 4.02 -3.72 6.81
N THR A 22 3.99 -2.39 6.73
CA THR A 22 3.91 -1.68 5.44
C THR A 22 5.14 -1.99 4.58
N ASN A 23 6.35 -1.95 5.14
CA ASN A 23 7.56 -2.25 4.37
C ASN A 23 7.57 -3.69 3.81
N ARG A 24 7.19 -4.65 4.67
CA ARG A 24 7.07 -6.05 4.29
C ARG A 24 6.00 -6.26 3.22
N ALA A 25 4.82 -5.66 3.43
CA ALA A 25 3.69 -5.76 2.52
C ALA A 25 3.99 -5.12 1.15
N ARG A 26 4.65 -3.96 1.12
CA ARG A 26 5.12 -3.33 -0.13
C ARG A 26 6.04 -4.25 -0.92
N THR A 27 7.04 -4.84 -0.25
CA THR A 27 7.98 -5.77 -0.89
C THR A 27 7.25 -6.99 -1.46
N ALA A 28 6.36 -7.60 -0.68
CA ALA A 28 5.61 -8.77 -1.11
C ALA A 28 4.63 -8.46 -2.25
N ALA A 29 3.89 -7.35 -2.17
CA ALA A 29 2.97 -6.92 -3.21
C ALA A 29 3.69 -6.56 -4.51
N TYR A 30 4.87 -5.94 -4.43
CA TYR A 30 5.68 -5.63 -5.61
C TYR A 30 6.12 -6.91 -6.31
N ALA A 31 6.70 -7.86 -5.56
CA ALA A 31 7.13 -9.14 -6.10
C ALA A 31 5.96 -9.93 -6.74
N GLU A 32 4.80 -9.94 -6.07
CA GLU A 32 3.60 -10.63 -6.56
C GLU A 32 3.07 -10.03 -7.87
N LEU A 33 3.01 -8.70 -7.98
CA LEU A 33 2.30 -8.01 -9.06
C LEU A 33 3.20 -7.60 -10.24
N PHE A 34 4.51 -7.48 -10.03
CA PHE A 34 5.44 -6.93 -11.03
C PHE A 34 6.66 -7.81 -11.32
N GLU A 35 7.01 -8.79 -10.48
CA GLU A 35 8.15 -9.70 -10.72
C GLU A 35 7.74 -11.15 -11.05
N GLY A 36 6.46 -11.49 -10.89
CA GLY A 36 5.91 -12.83 -11.12
C GLY A 36 5.64 -13.19 -12.59
N ASP A 37 5.11 -14.40 -12.84
CA ASP A 37 4.75 -14.86 -14.19
C ASP A 37 3.45 -14.19 -14.73
N GLU A 38 2.59 -13.70 -13.85
CA GLU A 38 1.32 -13.03 -14.17
C GLU A 38 1.37 -11.55 -13.73
N THR A 39 2.25 -10.77 -14.35
CA THR A 39 2.41 -9.34 -14.00
C THR A 39 1.21 -8.51 -14.43
N LEU A 40 0.89 -7.48 -13.65
CA LEU A 40 -0.14 -6.49 -14.01
C LEU A 40 0.29 -5.58 -15.16
N LEU A 41 1.61 -5.42 -15.33
CA LEU A 41 2.24 -4.52 -16.29
C LEU A 41 3.32 -5.27 -17.05
N THR A 42 3.57 -4.84 -18.27
CA THR A 42 4.71 -5.29 -19.06
C THR A 42 6.03 -4.79 -18.47
N GLU A 43 7.16 -5.42 -18.83
CA GLU A 43 8.48 -4.97 -18.38
C GLU A 43 8.78 -3.50 -18.75
N GLU A 44 8.28 -3.04 -19.90
CA GLU A 44 8.46 -1.66 -20.35
C GLU A 44 7.69 -0.67 -19.46
N GLU A 45 6.47 -1.02 -19.08
CA GLU A 45 5.63 -0.24 -18.17
C GLU A 45 6.19 -0.21 -16.73
N VAL A 46 6.79 -1.32 -16.26
CA VAL A 46 7.49 -1.33 -14.97
C VAL A 46 8.73 -0.43 -15.00
N ARG A 47 9.55 -0.51 -16.06
CA ARG A 47 10.71 0.40 -16.22
C ARG A 47 10.30 1.86 -16.31
N LEU A 48 9.15 2.14 -16.91
CA LEU A 48 8.56 3.46 -16.97
C LEU A 48 8.17 3.95 -15.56
N LEU A 49 7.52 3.11 -14.75
CA LEU A 49 7.24 3.41 -13.34
C LEU A 49 8.52 3.68 -12.54
N ASP A 50 9.56 2.87 -12.68
CA ASP A 50 10.83 3.06 -11.98
C ASP A 50 11.51 4.39 -12.37
N SER A 51 11.37 4.77 -13.64
CA SER A 51 11.90 6.04 -14.15
C SER A 51 11.12 7.24 -13.61
N LEU A 52 9.80 7.13 -13.53
CA LEU A 52 8.92 8.13 -12.93
C LEU A 52 9.19 8.29 -11.43
N ASP A 53 9.30 7.18 -10.72
CA ASP A 53 9.62 7.12 -9.30
C ASP A 53 10.95 7.83 -9.00
N SER A 54 12.01 7.45 -9.72
CA SER A 54 13.33 8.08 -9.62
C SER A 54 13.32 9.58 -9.92
N GLU A 55 12.47 10.05 -10.84
CA GLU A 55 12.31 11.47 -11.14
C GLU A 55 11.57 12.22 -10.02
N LEU A 56 10.54 11.63 -9.45
CA LEU A 56 9.80 12.20 -8.33
C LEU A 56 10.65 12.28 -7.05
N GLU A 57 11.44 11.25 -6.77
CA GLU A 57 12.41 11.25 -5.68
C GLU A 57 13.46 12.36 -5.86
N ARG A 58 13.99 12.53 -7.08
CA ARG A 58 14.96 13.60 -7.40
C ARG A 58 14.41 15.01 -7.18
N ARG A 59 13.09 15.19 -7.25
CA ARG A 59 12.42 16.47 -6.98
C ARG A 59 12.14 16.69 -5.49
N GLY A 60 12.56 15.75 -4.63
CA GLY A 60 12.41 15.82 -3.18
C GLY A 60 11.10 15.23 -2.65
N GLY A 61 10.40 14.43 -3.45
CA GLY A 61 9.25 13.63 -3.01
C GLY A 61 9.62 12.21 -2.61
N ASP A 62 8.62 11.42 -2.19
CA ASP A 62 8.78 10.02 -1.77
C ASP A 62 8.63 9.02 -2.95
N GLY A 63 8.77 9.48 -4.19
CA GLY A 63 8.55 8.65 -5.38
C GLY A 63 7.08 8.37 -5.68
N VAL A 64 6.80 7.49 -6.64
CA VAL A 64 5.48 6.90 -6.85
C VAL A 64 5.21 5.88 -5.73
N TRP A 65 6.20 5.04 -5.42
CA TRP A 65 6.02 3.88 -4.55
C TRP A 65 5.99 4.19 -3.05
N GLY A 66 6.49 5.36 -2.63
CA GLY A 66 6.55 5.76 -1.22
C GLY A 66 5.42 6.68 -0.77
N THR A 67 4.54 7.12 -1.68
CA THR A 67 3.43 8.04 -1.37
C THR A 67 2.22 7.37 -0.72
N ASP A 68 2.14 6.04 -0.81
CA ASP A 68 1.09 5.24 -0.19
C ASP A 68 1.16 5.32 1.34
N GLN A 69 0.01 5.51 1.99
CA GLN A 69 -0.07 5.57 3.45
C GLN A 69 -1.22 4.71 3.95
N TYR A 70 -1.00 4.04 5.08
CA TYR A 70 -1.97 3.11 5.65
C TYR A 70 -2.31 3.47 7.09
N GLY A 71 -3.58 3.25 7.44
CA GLY A 71 -4.12 3.55 8.76
C GLY A 71 -4.93 2.39 9.32
N ILE A 72 -4.93 2.25 10.64
CA ILE A 72 -5.79 1.32 11.36
C ILE A 72 -7.08 2.05 11.74
N HIS A 73 -8.23 1.47 11.41
CA HIS A 73 -9.54 1.93 11.87
C HIS A 73 -10.21 0.90 12.77
N THR A 74 -11.03 1.38 13.71
CA THR A 74 -11.74 0.57 14.73
C THR A 74 -13.16 0.21 14.29
N ALA A 75 -13.41 0.17 12.98
CA ALA A 75 -14.70 -0.19 12.42
C ALA A 75 -14.54 -1.49 11.66
N GLY A 76 -14.53 -2.61 12.36
CA GLY A 76 -14.55 -3.93 11.74
C GLY A 76 -15.70 -4.00 10.73
N THR A 77 -15.40 -4.35 9.48
CA THR A 77 -16.45 -4.73 8.53
C THR A 77 -17.09 -6.01 9.08
N SER A 78 -18.40 -6.18 8.91
CA SER A 78 -19.22 -7.24 9.55
C SER A 78 -18.81 -8.70 9.26
N SER A 79 -17.65 -8.95 8.65
CA SER A 79 -17.18 -10.28 8.25
C SER A 79 -15.89 -10.75 8.94
N SER A 80 -15.26 -9.94 9.80
CA SER A 80 -14.07 -10.33 10.56
C SER A 80 -14.39 -10.35 12.06
N ASP A 81 -13.99 -11.41 12.77
CA ASP A 81 -14.09 -11.53 14.25
C ASP A 81 -13.25 -10.48 15.02
N ILE A 82 -12.67 -9.51 14.31
CA ILE A 82 -11.70 -8.54 14.81
C ILE A 82 -12.24 -7.12 14.54
N SER A 83 -12.38 -6.29 15.58
CA SER A 83 -12.87 -4.90 15.48
C SER A 83 -11.90 -3.92 14.77
N LEU A 84 -10.78 -4.39 14.23
CA LEU A 84 -9.73 -3.56 13.62
C LEU A 84 -9.56 -3.92 12.14
N GLY A 85 -9.47 -2.90 11.29
CA GLY A 85 -9.18 -3.04 9.86
C GLY A 85 -8.10 -2.06 9.40
N VAL A 86 -7.58 -2.29 8.20
CA VAL A 86 -6.57 -1.45 7.56
C VAL A 86 -7.18 -0.75 6.36
N VAL A 87 -6.87 0.54 6.21
CA VAL A 87 -7.30 1.34 5.06
C VAL A 87 -6.09 2.04 4.44
N CYS A 88 -6.05 2.08 3.10
CA CYS A 88 -5.14 2.95 2.36
C CYS A 88 -5.65 4.39 2.45
N VAL A 89 -4.95 5.23 3.21
CA VAL A 89 -5.27 6.65 3.44
C VAL A 89 -4.88 7.50 2.24
N TYR A 90 -3.75 7.17 1.60
CA TYR A 90 -3.25 7.82 0.41
C TYR A 90 -2.87 6.76 -0.61
N HIS A 91 -3.44 6.86 -1.81
CA HIS A 91 -3.14 5.97 -2.91
C HIS A 91 -2.04 6.60 -3.78
N PRO A 92 -1.06 5.81 -4.22
CA PRO A 92 -0.05 6.30 -5.14
C PRO A 92 -0.72 6.60 -6.49
N GLN A 93 -0.48 7.79 -7.03
CA GLN A 93 -1.07 8.23 -8.29
C GLN A 93 -0.08 9.06 -9.11
N ILE A 94 0.02 8.74 -10.40
CA ILE A 94 0.68 9.58 -11.40
C ILE A 94 -0.33 10.62 -11.85
N THR A 95 -0.03 11.90 -11.61
CA THR A 95 -0.87 13.03 -12.04
C THR A 95 -0.14 13.84 -13.10
N LYS A 96 -0.87 14.53 -13.97
CA LYS A 96 -0.26 15.40 -15.00
C LYS A 96 0.77 16.38 -14.40
N ASP A 97 0.52 16.93 -13.22
CA ASP A 97 1.48 17.77 -12.47
C ASP A 97 2.77 17.04 -12.04
N SER A 98 2.69 15.73 -11.74
CA SER A 98 3.85 14.86 -11.50
C SER A 98 4.70 14.66 -12.77
N VAL A 99 4.07 14.72 -13.95
CA VAL A 99 4.68 14.49 -15.27
C VAL A 99 5.25 15.77 -15.91
N LEU A 100 4.79 16.96 -15.48
CA LEU A 100 4.94 18.28 -16.12
C LEU A 100 6.37 18.80 -16.48
N ARG A 101 7.46 18.09 -16.20
CA ARG A 101 8.82 18.57 -16.55
C ARG A 101 9.82 17.54 -17.10
N GLY A 102 9.41 16.30 -17.38
CA GLY A 102 10.35 15.28 -17.87
C GLY A 102 9.80 14.20 -18.80
N PHE A 103 8.49 13.96 -18.77
CA PHE A 103 7.81 12.98 -19.60
C PHE A 103 6.75 13.70 -20.45
N ASP A 104 7.21 14.51 -21.41
CA ASP A 104 6.34 14.79 -22.55
C ASP A 104 6.00 13.43 -23.18
N GLU A 105 4.71 13.10 -23.33
CA GLU A 105 4.16 11.86 -23.96
C GLU A 105 4.02 10.61 -23.09
N LEU A 106 3.51 10.71 -21.85
CA LEU A 106 2.68 9.60 -21.37
C LEU A 106 1.29 9.76 -21.99
N ASP A 107 0.88 8.82 -22.83
CA ASP A 107 -0.46 8.81 -23.39
C ASP A 107 -1.49 8.49 -22.29
N ASP A 108 -2.72 8.99 -22.45
CA ASP A 108 -3.76 8.84 -21.42
C ASP A 108 -4.10 7.35 -21.14
N GLU A 109 -3.93 6.44 -22.12
CA GLU A 109 -4.18 5.00 -21.95
C GLU A 109 -3.11 4.35 -21.06
N THR A 110 -1.84 4.65 -21.31
CA THR A 110 -0.73 4.20 -20.45
C THR A 110 -0.86 4.80 -19.04
N GLU A 111 -1.22 6.08 -18.92
CA GLU A 111 -1.42 6.75 -17.61
C GLU A 111 -2.51 6.04 -16.80
N GLU A 112 -3.64 5.74 -17.44
CA GLU A 112 -4.76 5.02 -16.81
C GLU A 112 -4.35 3.62 -16.37
N ARG A 113 -3.61 2.88 -17.21
CA ARG A 113 -3.15 1.53 -16.89
C ARG A 113 -2.17 1.51 -15.72
N LEU A 114 -1.20 2.42 -15.72
CA LEU A 114 -0.24 2.56 -14.62
C LEU A 114 -0.97 2.91 -13.32
N ASN A 115 -1.89 3.87 -13.34
CA ASN A 115 -2.68 4.23 -12.16
C ASN A 115 -3.58 3.08 -11.67
N ALA A 116 -4.16 2.29 -12.58
CA ALA A 116 -4.92 1.09 -12.22
C ALA A 116 -4.03 0.02 -11.56
N ALA A 117 -2.79 -0.14 -12.03
CA ALA A 117 -1.83 -1.05 -11.42
C ALA A 117 -1.41 -0.54 -10.02
N LEU A 118 -1.15 0.75 -9.87
CA LEU A 118 -0.85 1.40 -8.58
C LEU A 118 -1.99 1.26 -7.57
N TRP A 119 -3.23 1.39 -8.03
CA TRP A 119 -4.41 1.13 -7.21
C TRP A 119 -4.41 -0.32 -6.69
N ARG A 120 -4.29 -1.31 -7.59
CA ARG A 120 -4.26 -2.73 -7.21
C ARG A 120 -3.10 -3.08 -6.28
N TYR A 121 -1.94 -2.48 -6.53
CA TYR A 121 -0.79 -2.60 -5.63
C TYR A 121 -1.14 -2.11 -4.23
N SER A 122 -1.71 -0.91 -4.11
CA SER A 122 -2.07 -0.35 -2.81
C SER A 122 -3.15 -1.15 -2.07
N GLU A 123 -4.12 -1.72 -2.80
CA GLU A 123 -5.12 -2.65 -2.26
C GLU A 123 -4.45 -3.91 -1.74
N ARG A 124 -3.52 -4.49 -2.51
CA ARG A 124 -2.81 -5.70 -2.11
C ARG A 124 -1.96 -5.48 -0.87
N VAL A 125 -1.26 -4.35 -0.79
CA VAL A 125 -0.50 -3.95 0.41
C VAL A 125 -1.45 -3.81 1.62
N ALA A 126 -2.61 -3.16 1.47
CA ALA A 126 -3.58 -3.05 2.55
C ALA A 126 -4.05 -4.42 3.06
N THR A 127 -4.34 -5.35 2.15
CA THR A 127 -4.71 -6.73 2.49
C THR A 127 -3.61 -7.44 3.28
N LEU A 128 -2.35 -7.34 2.84
CA LEU A 128 -1.21 -7.97 3.53
C LEU A 128 -0.99 -7.37 4.93
N ILE A 129 -1.14 -6.06 5.10
CA ILE A 129 -1.06 -5.42 6.42
C ILE A 129 -2.24 -5.88 7.30
N GLU A 130 -3.43 -6.08 6.73
CA GLU A 130 -4.60 -6.59 7.46
C GLU A 130 -4.40 -8.04 7.92
N GLU A 131 -3.74 -8.88 7.12
CA GLU A 131 -3.33 -10.24 7.51
C GLU A 131 -2.36 -10.22 8.71
N ASP A 132 -1.30 -9.39 8.65
CA ASP A 132 -0.33 -9.19 9.74
C ASP A 132 -1.03 -8.65 11.01
N LEU A 133 -1.95 -7.69 10.86
CA LEU A 133 -2.76 -7.17 11.97
C LEU A 133 -3.63 -8.26 12.59
N GLY A 134 -4.29 -9.07 11.77
CA GLY A 134 -5.11 -10.18 12.23
C GLY A 134 -4.32 -11.24 12.99
N GLU A 135 -3.08 -11.54 12.57
CA GLU A 135 -2.15 -12.40 13.30
C GLU A 135 -1.72 -11.78 14.64
N PHE A 136 -1.33 -10.51 14.64
CA PHE A 136 -0.94 -9.79 15.85
C PHE A 136 -2.05 -9.78 16.91
N VAL A 137 -3.29 -9.54 16.49
CA VAL A 137 -4.45 -9.51 17.37
C VAL A 137 -4.71 -10.90 17.96
N ARG A 138 -4.63 -11.97 17.16
CA ARG A 138 -4.77 -13.36 17.64
C ARG A 138 -3.71 -13.71 18.69
N HIS A 139 -2.45 -13.35 18.46
CA HIS A 139 -1.37 -13.58 19.42
C HIS A 139 -1.50 -12.78 20.71
N THR A 140 -2.12 -11.60 20.67
CA THR A 140 -2.29 -10.75 21.86
C THR A 140 -3.48 -11.17 22.72
N GLN A 141 -4.42 -11.95 22.18
CA GLN A 141 -5.58 -12.49 22.89
C GLN A 141 -5.35 -13.90 23.49
N THR A 142 -4.20 -14.52 23.23
CA THR A 142 -3.79 -15.82 23.80
C THR A 142 -3.02 -15.62 25.10
#